data_AF-A0A381S4F3-F1
#
_entry.id   AF-A0A381S4F3-F1
#
_cell.length_a   1.000
_cell.length_b   1.000
_cell.length_c   1.000
_cell.angle_alpha   90.00
_cell.angle_beta   90.00
_cell.angle_gamma   90.00
#
_symmetry.space_group_name_H-M   'P 1'
#
loop_
_entity.id
_entity.type
_entity.pdbx_description
1 polymer ?
#
loop_
_entity_poly.entity_id
_entity_poly.type
_entity_poly.pdbx_seq_one_letter_code
_entity_poly.pdbx_strand_id
1 'polypeptide(L)'
;MIPLLHLAQEQEGWVTGPAMEQIAELIGTTPVEVLGTGSFYEMFKFHPVGRYLVNVCTNISCQLLGADDLLEHVESSLAVRAGSTTADGLFTVEEVECVAACTEAPCFTVNYRYFHRATPDLFDEVVADLRAGESPLARGGAADDGPMPEHGTLARNRQRIPARSRAGVVPPEDANSPPAWMPTEAAADG
;
A
#
# COMPACT_ATOMS: atom_id res chain seq x y z
N MET A 1 -5.80 -16.70 2.75
CA MET A 1 -6.86 -15.66 2.67
C MET A 1 -6.30 -14.29 2.29
N ILE A 2 -5.55 -13.59 3.15
CA ILE A 2 -5.05 -12.22 2.87
C ILE A 2 -4.35 -12.06 1.50
N PRO A 3 -3.40 -12.93 1.09
CA PRO A 3 -2.78 -12.80 -0.25
C PRO A 3 -3.76 -12.99 -1.41
N LEU A 4 -4.80 -13.82 -1.22
CA LEU A 4 -5.83 -14.04 -2.24
C LEU A 4 -6.75 -12.82 -2.35
N LEU A 5 -7.05 -12.14 -1.24
CA LEU A 5 -7.79 -10.87 -1.25
C LEU A 5 -7.01 -9.78 -2.00
N HIS A 6 -5.69 -9.68 -1.78
CA HIS A 6 -4.86 -8.75 -2.55
C HIS A 6 -4.88 -9.07 -4.04
N LEU A 7 -4.78 -10.35 -4.41
CA LEU A 7 -4.84 -10.77 -5.81
C LEU A 7 -6.19 -10.44 -6.45
N ALA A 8 -7.30 -10.71 -5.75
CA ALA A 8 -8.64 -10.36 -6.22
C ALA A 8 -8.81 -8.84 -6.40
N GLN A 9 -8.32 -8.05 -5.44
CA GLN A 9 -8.34 -6.60 -5.53
C GLN A 9 -7.46 -6.05 -6.66
N GLU A 10 -6.30 -6.66 -6.93
CA GLU A 10 -5.45 -6.26 -8.05
C GLU A 10 -6.12 -6.52 -9.41
N GLN A 11 -6.98 -7.54 -9.52
CA GLN A 11 -7.64 -7.89 -10.79
C GLN A 11 -8.80 -6.96 -11.14
N GLU A 12 -9.60 -6.56 -10.16
CA GLU A 12 -10.85 -5.80 -10.37
C GLU A 12 -10.80 -4.38 -9.79
N GLY A 13 -9.69 -4.02 -9.13
CA GLY A 13 -9.54 -2.77 -8.37
C GLY A 13 -10.22 -2.79 -6.99
N TRP A 14 -11.01 -3.81 -6.66
CA TRP A 14 -11.68 -3.99 -5.37
C TRP A 14 -12.12 -5.46 -5.21
N VAL A 15 -12.48 -5.87 -4.00
CA VAL A 15 -12.88 -7.25 -3.68
C VAL A 15 -14.38 -7.43 -3.95
N THR A 16 -14.70 -8.13 -5.03
CA THR A 16 -16.09 -8.41 -5.44
C THR A 16 -16.71 -9.60 -4.69
N GLY A 17 -18.05 -9.67 -4.66
CA GLY A 17 -18.78 -10.82 -4.13
C GLY A 17 -18.35 -12.17 -4.76
N PRO A 18 -18.33 -12.29 -6.10
CA PRO A 18 -17.84 -13.49 -6.78
C PRO A 18 -16.39 -13.84 -6.43
N ALA A 19 -15.51 -12.85 -6.25
CA ALA A 19 -14.15 -13.12 -5.82
C ALA A 19 -14.09 -13.70 -4.40
N MET A 20 -14.92 -13.19 -3.47
CA MET A 20 -15.01 -13.77 -2.12
C MET A 20 -15.54 -15.21 -2.13
N GLU A 21 -16.50 -15.53 -2.99
CA GLU A 21 -17.00 -16.89 -3.18
C GLU A 21 -15.91 -17.85 -3.66
N GLN A 22 -15.14 -17.43 -4.68
CA GLN A 22 -14.01 -18.22 -5.20
C GLN A 22 -12.90 -18.40 -4.16
N ILE A 23 -12.56 -17.34 -3.42
CA ILE A 23 -11.57 -17.42 -2.34
C ILE A 23 -12.02 -18.40 -1.27
N ALA A 24 -13.31 -18.38 -0.91
CA ALA A 24 -13.88 -19.27 0.10
C ALA A 24 -13.78 -20.74 -0.32
N GLU A 25 -14.11 -21.04 -1.59
CA GLU A 25 -13.97 -22.37 -2.17
C GLU A 25 -12.52 -22.87 -2.14
N LEU A 26 -11.57 -22.03 -2.56
CA LEU A 26 -10.15 -22.38 -2.66
C LEU A 26 -9.51 -22.78 -1.31
N ILE A 27 -9.98 -22.21 -0.21
CA ILE A 27 -9.39 -22.44 1.12
C ILE A 27 -10.30 -23.20 2.09
N GLY A 28 -11.48 -23.66 1.62
CA GLY A 28 -12.42 -24.47 2.40
C GLY A 28 -13.09 -23.71 3.55
N THR A 29 -13.47 -22.45 3.34
CA THR A 29 -14.15 -21.57 4.31
C THR A 29 -15.47 -21.05 3.73
N THR A 30 -16.15 -20.13 4.41
CA THR A 30 -17.36 -19.47 3.89
C THR A 30 -17.09 -18.05 3.38
N PRO A 31 -17.87 -17.53 2.41
CA PRO A 31 -17.72 -16.14 1.95
C PRO A 31 -17.92 -15.11 3.07
N VAL A 32 -18.70 -15.46 4.10
CA VAL A 32 -18.92 -14.62 5.29
C VAL A 32 -17.65 -14.50 6.14
N GLU A 33 -16.91 -15.59 6.31
CA GLU A 33 -15.61 -15.56 7.02
C GLU A 33 -14.56 -14.78 6.21
N VAL A 34 -14.61 -14.87 4.88
CA VAL A 34 -13.77 -14.06 3.99
C VAL A 34 -14.08 -12.58 4.16
N LEU A 35 -15.36 -12.20 4.09
CA LEU A 35 -15.79 -10.82 4.32
C LEU A 35 -15.41 -10.34 5.72
N GLY A 36 -15.70 -11.12 6.76
CA GLY A 36 -15.40 -10.74 8.15
C GLY A 36 -13.91 -10.54 8.41
N THR A 37 -13.06 -11.35 7.79
CA THR A 37 -11.60 -11.16 7.89
C THR A 37 -11.13 -10.01 7.01
N GLY A 38 -11.65 -9.88 5.80
CA GLY A 38 -11.25 -8.84 4.87
C GLY A 38 -11.66 -7.44 5.34
N SER A 39 -12.87 -7.28 5.88
CA SER A 39 -13.39 -6.01 6.40
C SER A 39 -12.66 -5.49 7.62
N PHE A 40 -11.88 -6.34 8.31
CA PHE A 40 -11.00 -5.91 9.39
C PHE A 40 -9.81 -5.09 8.87
N TYR A 41 -9.38 -5.30 7.62
CA TYR A 41 -8.26 -4.58 7.02
C TYR A 41 -8.77 -3.50 6.07
N GLU A 42 -8.59 -2.24 6.44
CA GLU A 42 -9.01 -1.06 5.68
C GLU A 42 -8.47 -0.99 4.24
N MET A 43 -7.34 -1.67 3.98
CA MET A 43 -6.73 -1.76 2.64
C MET A 43 -7.65 -2.45 1.62
N PHE A 44 -8.55 -3.33 2.05
CA PHE A 44 -9.46 -4.03 1.15
C PHE A 44 -10.72 -3.22 0.90
N LYS A 45 -10.98 -2.92 -0.38
CA LYS A 45 -12.15 -2.17 -0.81
C LYS A 45 -13.25 -3.14 -1.21
N PHE A 46 -14.45 -2.97 -0.66
CA PHE A 46 -15.63 -3.79 -0.95
C PHE A 46 -16.68 -3.04 -1.77
N HIS A 47 -16.26 -1.94 -2.38
CA HIS A 47 -17.02 -1.16 -3.34
C HIS A 47 -16.05 -0.70 -4.44
N PRO A 48 -16.56 -0.36 -5.63
CA PRO A 48 -15.74 0.25 -6.67
C PRO A 48 -15.04 1.50 -6.13
N VAL A 49 -13.76 1.64 -6.47
CA VAL A 49 -12.96 2.83 -6.27
C VAL A 49 -12.50 3.34 -7.63
N GLY A 50 -12.09 4.61 -7.68
CA GLY A 50 -11.50 5.20 -8.87
C GLY A 50 -10.19 4.53 -9.25
N ARG A 51 -9.73 4.81 -10.47
CA ARG A 51 -8.47 4.27 -11.00
C ARG A 51 -7.26 4.58 -10.10
N TYR A 52 -7.28 5.73 -9.46
CA TYR A 52 -6.23 6.25 -8.58
C TYR A 52 -6.81 6.44 -7.17
N LEU A 53 -6.41 5.58 -6.24
CA LEU A 53 -6.71 5.73 -4.83
C LEU A 53 -5.67 6.64 -4.20
N VAL A 54 -6.08 7.84 -3.79
CA VAL A 54 -5.26 8.85 -3.12
C VAL A 54 -5.48 8.73 -1.61
N ASN A 55 -4.45 8.37 -0.87
CA ASN A 55 -4.51 8.31 0.59
C ASN A 55 -3.65 9.43 1.19
N VAL A 56 -4.24 10.33 1.95
CA VAL A 56 -3.54 11.44 2.62
C VAL A 56 -3.35 11.08 4.10
N CYS A 57 -2.10 11.06 4.56
CA CYS A 57 -1.79 10.77 5.95
C CYS A 57 -2.06 12.00 6.83
N THR A 58 -3.01 11.90 7.76
CA THR A 58 -3.35 12.98 8.72
C THR A 58 -2.89 12.69 10.15
N ASN A 59 -2.05 11.67 10.36
CA ASN A 59 -1.50 11.36 11.68
C ASN A 59 -0.42 12.38 12.11
N ILE A 60 -0.08 12.37 13.41
CA ILE A 60 0.64 13.40 14.17
C ILE A 60 1.81 14.05 13.41
N SER A 61 2.75 13.28 12.86
CA SER A 61 3.92 13.86 12.19
C SER A 61 3.56 14.65 10.93
N CYS A 62 2.56 14.18 10.16
CA CYS A 62 2.07 14.90 8.99
C CYS A 62 1.18 16.06 9.40
N GLN A 63 0.34 15.88 10.42
CA GLN A 63 -0.52 16.94 10.95
C GLN A 63 0.28 18.15 11.44
N LEU A 64 1.37 17.93 12.19
CA LEU A 64 2.27 18.99 12.65
C LEU A 64 2.92 19.79 11.52
N LEU A 65 2.94 19.24 10.29
CA LEU A 65 3.50 19.86 9.10
C LEU A 65 2.43 20.29 8.08
N GLY A 66 1.15 20.35 8.48
CA GLY A 66 0.07 20.88 7.65
C GLY A 66 -0.67 19.84 6.79
N ALA A 67 -0.79 18.60 7.27
CA ALA A 67 -1.58 17.58 6.55
C ALA A 67 -3.07 17.94 6.41
N ASP A 68 -3.64 18.66 7.38
CA ASP A 68 -5.04 19.11 7.32
C ASP A 68 -5.24 20.08 6.13
N ASP A 69 -4.31 21.04 5.95
CA ASP A 69 -4.30 21.96 4.81
C ASP A 69 -4.09 21.21 3.49
N LEU A 70 -3.22 20.19 3.48
CA LEU A 70 -3.01 19.33 2.32
C LEU A 70 -4.28 18.57 1.94
N LEU A 71 -4.97 17.96 2.92
CA LEU A 71 -6.21 17.24 2.69
C LEU A 71 -7.32 18.17 2.16
N GLU A 72 -7.46 19.36 2.74
CA GLU A 72 -8.42 20.37 2.25
C GLU A 72 -8.11 20.78 0.80
N HIS A 73 -6.84 20.96 0.46
CA HIS A 73 -6.41 21.23 -0.91
C HIS A 73 -6.75 20.08 -1.85
N VAL A 74 -6.47 18.83 -1.45
CA VAL A 74 -6.81 17.63 -2.24
C VAL A 74 -8.32 17.56 -2.52
N GLU A 75 -9.13 17.74 -1.49
CA GLU A 75 -10.59 17.71 -1.59
C GLU A 75 -11.12 18.82 -2.51
N SER A 76 -10.58 20.03 -2.39
CA SER A 76 -10.92 21.18 -3.22
C SER A 76 -10.52 20.98 -4.69
N SER A 77 -9.28 20.54 -4.92
CA SER A 77 -8.70 20.33 -6.26
C SER A 77 -9.45 19.25 -7.05
N LEU A 78 -9.89 18.18 -6.37
CA LEU A 78 -10.67 17.10 -6.98
C LEU A 78 -12.20 17.27 -6.87
N ALA A 79 -12.67 18.33 -6.19
CA ALA A 79 -14.08 18.60 -5.91
C ALA A 79 -14.83 17.41 -5.26
N VAL A 80 -14.18 16.70 -4.34
CA VAL A 80 -14.73 15.56 -3.59
C VAL A 80 -14.30 15.64 -2.13
N ARG A 81 -15.02 14.94 -1.24
CA ARG A 81 -14.60 14.77 0.16
C ARG A 81 -13.88 13.44 0.35
N ALA A 82 -13.04 13.33 1.37
CA ALA A 82 -12.45 12.06 1.80
C ALA A 82 -13.55 10.99 1.99
N GLY A 83 -13.27 9.78 1.52
CA GLY A 83 -14.22 8.67 1.40
C GLY A 83 -15.06 8.68 0.12
N SER A 84 -14.86 9.63 -0.80
CA SER A 84 -15.64 9.74 -2.04
C SER A 84 -14.77 9.61 -3.30
N THR A 85 -15.44 9.31 -4.42
CA THR A 85 -14.82 9.17 -5.74
C THR A 85 -15.30 10.28 -6.66
N THR A 86 -14.41 10.79 -7.51
CA THR A 86 -14.72 11.82 -8.51
C THR A 86 -15.74 11.33 -9.53
N ALA A 87 -16.51 12.26 -10.11
CA ALA A 87 -17.57 11.92 -11.06
C ALA A 87 -17.06 11.27 -12.37
N ASP A 88 -15.79 11.52 -12.73
CA ASP A 88 -15.11 10.89 -13.85
C ASP A 88 -14.57 9.47 -13.53
N GLY A 89 -14.72 9.00 -12.28
CA GLY A 89 -14.26 7.70 -11.82
C GLY A 89 -12.74 7.56 -11.76
N LEU A 90 -11.98 8.66 -11.88
CA LEU A 90 -10.53 8.60 -11.90
C LEU A 90 -9.92 8.55 -10.50
N PHE A 91 -10.43 9.32 -9.55
CA PHE A 91 -9.79 9.48 -8.24
C PHE A 91 -10.75 9.13 -7.11
N THR A 92 -10.29 8.33 -6.15
CA THR A 92 -10.91 8.20 -4.83
C THR A 92 -9.97 8.82 -3.82
N VAL A 93 -10.49 9.68 -2.94
CA VAL A 93 -9.70 10.33 -1.89
C VAL A 93 -10.04 9.67 -0.56
N GLU A 94 -9.03 9.29 0.21
CA GLU A 94 -9.18 8.78 1.57
C GLU A 94 -8.26 9.57 2.51
N GLU A 95 -8.83 9.97 3.63
CA GLU A 95 -8.06 10.36 4.81
C GLU A 95 -7.62 9.06 5.49
N VAL A 96 -6.33 8.90 5.70
CA VAL A 96 -5.77 7.68 6.32
C VAL A 96 -4.87 8.01 7.49
N GLU A 97 -4.71 7.00 8.34
CA GLU A 97 -3.76 7.00 9.43
C GLU A 97 -2.30 6.93 8.94
N CYS A 98 -1.36 6.77 9.89
CA CYS A 98 0.07 6.78 9.62
C CYS A 98 0.48 5.80 8.50
N VAL A 99 1.07 6.34 7.44
CA VAL A 99 1.67 5.56 6.32
C VAL A 99 3.15 5.23 6.53
N ALA A 100 3.67 5.39 7.75
CA ALA A 100 5.05 5.07 8.14
C ALA A 100 6.18 5.81 7.38
N ALA A 101 5.89 6.97 6.77
CA ALA A 101 6.88 7.85 6.14
C ALA A 101 7.13 9.14 6.97
N CYS A 102 7.12 9.04 8.31
CA CYS A 102 7.12 10.21 9.21
C CYS A 102 8.33 11.14 9.05
N THR A 103 9.50 10.63 8.65
CA THR A 103 10.70 11.45 8.39
C THR A 103 10.59 12.28 7.13
N GLU A 104 9.65 11.93 6.25
CA GLU A 104 9.40 12.59 4.97
C GLU A 104 8.01 13.26 4.95
N ALA A 105 7.45 13.54 6.13
CA ALA A 105 6.16 14.19 6.26
C ALA A 105 6.16 15.64 5.70
N PRO A 106 4.99 16.17 5.28
CA PRO A 106 3.72 15.45 5.11
C PRO A 106 3.78 14.53 3.89
N CYS A 107 2.92 13.51 3.84
CA CYS A 107 2.95 12.51 2.79
C CYS A 107 1.55 12.06 2.38
N PHE A 108 1.42 11.70 1.10
CA PHE A 108 0.27 11.00 0.58
C PHE A 108 0.74 9.82 -0.29
N THR A 109 -0.18 8.93 -0.63
CA THR A 109 0.08 7.85 -1.57
C THR A 109 -0.93 7.85 -2.69
N VAL A 110 -0.52 7.39 -3.87
CA VAL A 110 -1.43 7.06 -4.97
C VAL A 110 -1.22 5.61 -5.35
N ASN A 111 -2.26 4.78 -5.29
CA ASN A 111 -2.15 3.32 -5.54
C ASN A 111 -0.97 2.68 -4.77
N TYR A 112 -0.82 3.07 -3.50
CA TYR A 112 0.27 2.64 -2.60
C TYR A 112 1.69 3.01 -3.04
N ARG A 113 1.86 4.02 -3.91
CA ARG A 113 3.15 4.66 -4.23
C ARG A 113 3.26 5.97 -3.48
N TYR A 114 4.43 6.21 -2.90
CA TYR A 114 4.63 7.30 -1.94
C TYR A 114 4.98 8.62 -2.61
N PHE A 115 4.42 9.70 -2.08
CA PHE A 115 4.79 11.08 -2.39
C PHE A 115 5.22 11.76 -1.10
N HIS A 116 6.53 11.93 -0.97
CA HIS A 116 7.23 12.48 0.18
C HIS A 116 7.28 14.01 0.15
N ARG A 117 7.35 14.63 1.33
CA ARG A 117 7.45 16.10 1.53
C ARG A 117 6.40 16.83 0.70
N ALA A 118 5.18 16.33 0.78
CA ALA A 118 4.07 16.73 -0.06
C ALA A 118 3.75 18.23 0.10
N THR A 119 3.48 18.88 -1.01
CA THR A 119 2.96 20.25 -1.07
C THR A 119 1.69 20.26 -1.93
N PRO A 120 0.83 21.28 -1.79
CA PRO A 120 -0.30 21.50 -2.70
C PRO A 120 0.11 21.49 -4.18
N ASP A 121 1.19 22.20 -4.51
CA ASP A 121 1.73 22.27 -5.88
C ASP A 121 2.15 20.88 -6.39
N LEU A 122 2.86 20.09 -5.56
CA LEU A 122 3.25 18.73 -5.93
C LEU A 122 2.02 17.85 -6.17
N PHE A 123 0.98 17.98 -5.33
CA PHE A 123 -0.27 17.24 -5.54
C PHE A 123 -0.92 17.60 -6.88
N ASP A 124 -1.02 18.88 -7.22
CA ASP A 124 -1.63 19.33 -8.48
C ASP A 124 -0.82 18.85 -9.70
N GLU A 125 0.51 18.87 -9.62
CA GLU A 125 1.38 18.29 -10.65
C GLU A 125 1.13 16.78 -10.81
N VAL A 126 1.01 16.04 -9.71
CA VAL A 126 0.74 14.60 -9.72
C VAL A 126 -0.63 14.31 -10.36
N VAL A 127 -1.66 15.08 -10.02
CA VAL A 127 -3.00 14.95 -10.63
C VAL A 127 -2.96 15.26 -12.13
N ALA A 128 -2.21 16.30 -12.53
CA ALA A 128 -2.06 16.68 -13.94
C ALA A 128 -1.40 15.56 -14.76
N ASP A 129 -0.28 15.01 -14.27
CA ASP A 129 0.43 13.89 -14.91
C ASP A 129 -0.52 12.68 -15.07
N LEU A 130 -1.25 12.32 -14.01
CA LEU A 130 -2.18 11.19 -14.02
C LEU A 130 -3.35 11.39 -14.99
N ARG A 131 -3.93 12.59 -15.06
CA ARG A 131 -4.97 12.92 -16.05
C ARG A 131 -4.44 12.90 -17.48
N ALA A 132 -3.16 13.23 -17.69
CA ALA A 132 -2.49 13.13 -18.98
C ALA A 132 -2.07 11.69 -19.35
N GLY A 133 -2.18 10.74 -18.41
CA GLY A 133 -1.73 9.35 -18.60
C GLY A 133 -0.22 9.17 -18.44
N GLU A 134 0.47 10.16 -17.87
CA GLU A 134 1.88 10.13 -17.53
C GLU A 134 2.09 9.58 -16.12
N SER A 135 3.31 9.12 -15.83
CA SER A 135 3.64 8.57 -14.51
C SER A 135 4.29 9.63 -13.61
N PRO A 136 3.66 9.97 -12.47
CA PRO A 136 4.20 10.97 -11.56
C PRO A 136 5.27 10.43 -10.60
N LEU A 137 5.62 9.14 -10.67
CA LEU A 137 6.44 8.45 -9.64
C LEU A 137 7.81 9.10 -9.41
N ALA A 138 8.42 9.67 -10.44
CA ALA A 138 9.69 10.39 -10.32
C ALA A 138 9.62 11.60 -9.37
N ARG A 139 8.43 12.18 -9.15
CA ARG A 139 8.21 13.30 -8.22
C ARG A 139 8.06 12.85 -6.77
N GLY A 140 7.77 11.57 -6.53
CA GLY A 140 7.37 11.07 -5.21
C GLY A 140 8.49 10.94 -4.18
N GLY A 141 9.77 11.04 -4.59
CA GLY A 141 10.91 10.98 -3.67
C GLY A 141 11.12 9.62 -2.97
N ALA A 142 10.40 8.58 -3.40
CA ALA A 142 10.48 7.21 -2.88
C ALA A 142 11.39 6.28 -3.72
N ALA A 143 12.03 6.81 -4.77
CA ALA A 143 12.80 6.06 -5.77
C ALA A 143 11.98 4.99 -6.52
N ASP A 144 10.66 5.19 -6.62
CA ASP A 144 9.79 4.44 -7.52
C ASP A 144 9.96 4.91 -8.97
N ASP A 145 9.83 3.99 -9.93
CA ASP A 145 9.95 4.25 -11.36
C ASP A 145 8.89 3.49 -12.20
N GLY A 146 8.88 3.75 -13.51
CA GLY A 146 7.94 3.11 -14.43
C GLY A 146 6.54 3.72 -14.41
N PRO A 147 5.53 3.03 -14.97
CA PRO A 147 4.15 3.51 -14.99
C PRO A 147 3.50 3.42 -13.61
N MET A 148 2.55 4.33 -13.33
CA MET A 148 1.68 4.20 -12.15
C MET A 148 0.91 2.87 -12.25
N PRO A 149 1.03 1.96 -11.28
CA PRO A 149 0.34 0.68 -11.31
C PRO A 149 -1.16 0.86 -11.07
N GLU A 150 -1.93 -0.16 -11.41
CA GLU A 150 -3.35 -0.23 -11.07
C GLU A 150 -3.55 -0.36 -9.56
N HIS A 151 -4.72 0.05 -9.08
CA HIS A 151 -5.07 -0.09 -7.67
C HIS A 151 -5.08 -1.57 -7.26
N GLY A 152 -4.59 -1.88 -6.06
CA GLY A 152 -4.43 -3.25 -5.58
C GLY A 152 -3.07 -3.89 -5.92
N THR A 153 -2.30 -3.32 -6.86
CA THR A 153 -0.95 -3.82 -7.16
C THR A 153 0.00 -3.57 -5.99
N LEU A 154 0.37 -4.65 -5.30
CA LEU A 154 1.36 -4.60 -4.23
C LEU A 154 2.77 -4.24 -4.72
N ALA A 155 3.58 -3.67 -3.82
CA ALA A 155 4.98 -3.43 -4.09
C ALA A 155 5.69 -4.75 -4.42
N ARG A 156 6.31 -4.81 -5.61
CA ARG A 156 7.10 -5.98 -6.03
C ARG A 156 8.49 -5.88 -5.43
N ASN A 157 8.64 -6.27 -4.17
CA ASN A 157 9.96 -6.41 -3.58
C ASN A 157 10.64 -7.65 -4.16
N ARG A 158 11.56 -7.46 -5.11
CA ARG A 158 12.34 -8.56 -5.71
C ARG A 158 13.36 -9.06 -4.69
N GLN A 159 12.90 -9.90 -3.77
CA GLN A 159 13.78 -10.55 -2.81
C GLN A 159 14.68 -11.55 -3.54
N ARG A 160 15.94 -11.17 -3.75
CA ARG A 160 16.99 -12.10 -4.13
C ARG A 160 17.61 -12.63 -2.84
N ILE A 161 17.12 -13.76 -2.36
CA ILE A 161 17.72 -14.46 -1.21
C ILE A 161 18.74 -15.46 -1.76
N PRO A 162 20.06 -15.21 -1.62
CA PRO A 162 21.08 -16.19 -1.98
C PRO A 162 20.84 -17.50 -1.24
N ALA A 163 21.18 -18.64 -1.83
CA ALA A 163 21.00 -19.95 -1.18
C ALA A 163 21.59 -20.00 0.24
N ARG A 164 22.73 -19.33 0.46
CA ARG A 164 23.41 -19.20 1.77
C ARG A 164 22.68 -18.37 2.82
N SER A 165 21.68 -17.59 2.43
CA SER A 165 20.98 -16.61 3.29
C SER A 165 19.50 -16.95 3.46
N ARG A 166 19.04 -18.11 2.97
CA ARG A 166 17.69 -18.63 3.24
C ARG A 166 17.65 -19.09 4.69
N ALA A 167 17.05 -18.29 5.57
CA ALA A 167 16.78 -18.70 6.95
C ALA A 167 15.66 -19.77 6.97
N GLY A 168 15.79 -20.78 7.82
CA GLY A 168 14.72 -21.77 8.05
C GLY A 168 14.61 -22.91 7.02
N VAL A 169 15.68 -23.27 6.31
CA VAL A 169 15.68 -24.41 5.35
C VAL A 169 15.76 -25.77 6.07
N VAL A 170 16.10 -25.77 7.36
CA VAL A 170 16.31 -26.99 8.14
C VAL A 170 15.07 -27.22 9.00
N PRO A 171 14.41 -28.39 8.92
CA PRO A 171 13.34 -28.78 9.84
C PRO A 171 13.80 -28.59 11.29
N PRO A 172 12.92 -28.19 12.23
CA PRO A 172 13.29 -27.94 13.62
C PRO A 172 14.07 -29.10 14.27
N GLU A 173 13.76 -30.34 13.89
CA GLU A 173 14.43 -31.56 14.32
C GLU A 173 15.89 -31.69 13.85
N ASP A 174 16.24 -31.03 12.75
CA ASP A 174 17.56 -31.08 12.12
C ASP A 174 18.39 -29.82 12.42
N ALA A 175 17.80 -28.80 13.03
CA ALA A 175 18.41 -27.50 13.36
C ALA A 175 19.31 -27.58 14.61
N ASN A 176 20.30 -28.47 14.57
CA ASN A 176 21.18 -28.81 15.70
C ASN A 176 22.37 -27.85 15.90
N SER A 177 22.39 -26.73 15.19
CA SER A 177 23.43 -25.72 15.31
C SER A 177 22.82 -24.32 15.29
N PRO A 178 23.42 -23.36 16.03
CA PRO A 178 23.02 -21.97 15.96
C PRO A 178 23.05 -21.48 14.50
N PRO A 179 22.09 -20.64 14.09
CA PRO A 179 22.11 -20.05 12.76
C PRO A 179 23.43 -19.34 12.50
N ALA A 180 23.93 -19.39 11.26
CA ALA A 180 25.24 -18.82 10.89
C ALA A 180 25.39 -17.30 11.13
N TRP A 181 24.29 -16.60 11.38
CA TRP A 181 24.25 -15.16 11.70
C TRP A 181 24.24 -14.87 13.21
N MET A 182 24.10 -15.90 14.05
CA MET A 182 24.18 -15.79 15.50
C MET A 182 25.65 -15.88 15.93
N PRO A 183 26.19 -14.93 16.72
CA PRO A 183 27.57 -14.98 17.17
C PRO A 183 27.79 -16.26 17.98
N THR A 184 28.76 -17.08 17.58
CA THR A 184 29.25 -18.17 18.45
C THR A 184 30.19 -17.57 19.49
N GLU A 185 30.13 -18.07 20.73
CA GLU A 185 30.91 -17.60 21.89
C GLU A 185 32.45 -17.63 21.70
N ALA A 186 32.96 -18.02 20.53
CA ALA A 186 34.38 -18.06 20.22
C ALA A 186 35.01 -16.71 19.85
N ALA A 187 34.25 -15.60 19.84
CA ALA A 187 34.76 -14.25 19.54
C ALA A 187 34.91 -13.35 20.79
N ALA A 188 34.93 -13.94 22.00
CA ALA A 188 35.00 -13.19 23.26
C ALA A 188 36.38 -13.12 23.92
N ASP A 189 37.43 -13.69 23.32
CA ASP A 189 38.81 -13.59 23.83
C ASP A 189 39.78 -13.09 22.76
N GLY A 190 40.13 -11.79 22.83
CA GLY A 190 41.14 -11.14 21.99
C GLY A 190 41.12 -9.62 22.09
#